data_AF-A0A3D5Q4U5-F1
#
_entry.id   AF-A0A3D5Q4U5-F1
#
_cell.length_a   1.000
_cell.length_b   1.000
_cell.length_c   1.000
_cell.angle_alpha   90.00
_cell.angle_beta   90.00
_cell.angle_gamma   90.00
#
_symmetry.space_group_name_H-M   'P 1'
#
loop_
_entity.id
_entity.type
_entity.pdbx_description
1 polymer ?
#
loop_
_entity_poly.entity_id
_entity_poly.type
_entity_poly.pdbx_seq_one_letter_code
_entity_poly.pdbx_strand_id
1 'polypeptide(L)' 'MEFEKLLRLMVEKGGSDLFITAGVPPSMKINGKVHPVTKSALTPEQVREFVYGAMSEKQRTEFEDTHECNFAISA' A
#
# COMPACT_ATOMS: atom_id res chain seq x y z
N MET A 1 -4.08 -5.90 10.66
CA MET A 1 -3.48 -6.42 9.41
C MET A 1 -2.13 -5.74 9.16
N GLU A 2 -1.16 -6.38 8.48
CA GLU A 2 0.16 -5.77 8.19
C GLU A 2 0.03 -4.41 7.46
N PHE A 3 -0.99 -4.26 6.63
CA PHE A 3 -1.31 -3.00 5.94
C PHE A 3 -1.61 -1.84 6.93
N GLU A 4 -2.48 -2.08 7.90
CA GLU A 4 -2.84 -1.08 8.92
C GLU A 4 -1.63 -0.69 9.77
N LYS A 5 -0.70 -1.62 10.03
CA LYS A 5 0.54 -1.31 10.76
C LYS A 5 1.42 -0.35 9.96
N LEU A 6 1.53 -0.54 8.65
CA LEU A 6 2.26 0.38 7.77
C LEU A 6 1.59 1.77 7.74
N LEU A 7 0.26 1.83 7.68
CA LEU A 7 -0.49 3.09 7.73
C LEU A 7 -0.29 3.83 9.07
N ARG A 8 -0.36 3.11 10.20
CA ARG A 8 -0.08 3.70 11.52
C ARG A 8 1.35 4.23 11.60
N LEU A 9 2.32 3.46 11.12
CA LEU A 9 3.72 3.88 11.07
C LEU A 9 3.91 5.11 10.17
N MET A 10 3.19 5.21 9.05
CA MET A 10 3.23 6.40 8.19
C MET A 10 2.78 7.65 8.95
N VAL A 11 1.69 7.54 9.74
CA VAL A 11 1.22 8.63 10.60
C VAL A 11 2.26 8.99 11.67
N GLU A 12 2.80 8.00 12.37
CA GLU A 12 3.84 8.20 13.39
C GLU A 12 5.11 8.87 12.84
N LYS A 13 5.46 8.57 11.58
CA LYS A 13 6.63 9.13 10.90
C LYS A 13 6.37 10.45 10.19
N GLY A 14 5.12 10.95 10.20
CA GLY A 14 4.74 12.16 9.47
C GLY A 14 4.89 12.02 7.95
N GLY A 15 4.67 10.81 7.42
CA GLY A 15 4.72 10.54 5.99
C GLY A 15 3.47 11.05 5.26
N SER A 16 3.62 11.45 4.00
CA SER A 16 2.53 11.90 3.13
C SER A 16 1.96 10.79 2.24
N ASP A 17 2.79 9.83 1.84
CA ASP A 17 2.42 8.77 0.90
C ASP A 17 3.04 7.44 1.33
N LEU A 18 2.31 6.35 1.11
CA LEU A 18 2.80 4.96 1.27
C LEU A 18 2.76 4.28 -0.10
N PHE A 19 3.91 3.74 -0.53
CA PHE A 19 4.07 3.01 -1.78
C PHE A 19 4.22 1.52 -1.52
N ILE A 20 3.39 0.74 -2.20
CA ILE A 20 3.39 -0.72 -2.20
C ILE A 20 3.63 -1.18 -3.64
N THR A 21 4.75 -1.84 -3.90
CA THR A 21 5.17 -2.21 -5.27
C THR A 21 5.95 -3.51 -5.23
N ALA A 22 5.71 -4.40 -6.21
CA ALA A 22 6.36 -5.70 -6.26
C ALA A 22 7.84 -5.55 -6.62
N GLY A 23 8.69 -6.40 -6.02
CA GLY A 23 10.13 -6.39 -6.25
C GLY A 23 10.91 -5.31 -5.51
N VAL A 24 10.25 -4.43 -4.75
CA VAL A 24 10.89 -3.40 -3.93
C VAL A 24 10.33 -3.39 -2.50
N PRO A 25 11.07 -2.85 -1.51
CA PRO A 25 10.53 -2.69 -0.17
C PRO A 25 9.39 -1.67 -0.12
N PRO A 26 8.41 -1.84 0.79
CA PRO A 26 7.41 -0.82 1.04
C PRO A 26 8.11 0.49 1.41
N SER A 27 7.65 1.60 0.85
CA SER A 27 8.34 2.89 0.98
C SER A 27 7.37 3.99 1.39
N MET A 28 7.84 4.93 2.19
CA MET A 28 7.06 6.11 2.61
C MET A 28 7.70 7.38 2.10
N LYS A 29 6.89 8.34 1.67
CA LYS A 29 7.36 9.70 1.42
C LYS A 29 7.32 10.50 2.71
N ILE A 30 8.47 10.94 3.20
CA ILE A 30 8.62 11.74 4.42
C ILE A 30 9.35 13.02 4.02
N ASN A 31 8.76 14.19 4.29
CA ASN A 31 9.34 15.50 3.95
C ASN A 31 9.82 15.60 2.49
N GLY A 32 9.03 15.08 1.55
CA GLY A 32 9.32 15.14 0.12
C GLY A 32 10.26 14.04 -0.41
N LYS A 33 10.85 13.21 0.45
CA LYS A 33 11.79 12.15 0.07
C LYS A 33 11.20 10.76 0.32
N VAL A 34 11.47 9.82 -0.59
CA VAL A 34 11.01 8.44 -0.47
C VAL A 34 12.03 7.62 0.32
N HIS A 35 11.56 6.94 1.36
CA HIS A 35 12.37 6.12 2.26
C HIS A 35 11.79 4.72 2.39
N PRO A 36 12.59 3.65 2.23
CA PRO A 36 12.13 2.29 2.47
C PRO A 36 11.82 2.09 3.96
N VAL A 37 10.73 1.40 4.25
CA VAL A 37 10.24 1.10 5.60
C VAL A 37 10.89 -0.16 6.15
N THR A 38 11.11 -1.13 5.28
CA THR A 38 11.80 -2.39 5.58
C THR A 38 12.93 -2.61 4.59
N LYS A 39 13.74 -3.65 4.81
CA LYS A 39 14.82 -4.05 3.88
C LYS A 39 14.38 -5.08 2.85
N SER A 40 13.29 -5.78 3.11
CA SER A 40 12.84 -6.90 2.28
C SER A 40 11.93 -6.40 1.17
N ALA A 41 12.23 -6.82 -0.05
CA ALA A 41 11.36 -6.59 -1.19
C ALA A 41 10.04 -7.35 -1.03
N LEU A 42 8.94 -6.74 -1.47
CA LEU A 42 7.63 -7.40 -1.51
C LEU A 42 7.54 -8.34 -2.71
N THR A 43 6.99 -9.54 -2.50
CA THR A 43 6.64 -10.42 -3.62
C THR A 43 5.35 -9.95 -4.30
N PRO A 44 5.08 -10.35 -5.56
CA PRO A 44 3.82 -10.07 -6.23
C PRO A 44 2.59 -10.53 -5.43
N GLU A 45 2.69 -11.69 -4.77
CA GLU A 45 1.63 -12.25 -3.93
C GLU A 45 1.35 -11.35 -2.72
N GLN A 46 2.40 -10.92 -2.02
CA GLN A 46 2.26 -10.00 -0.88
C GLN A 46 1.63 -8.67 -1.30
N VAL A 47 2.06 -8.10 -2.44
CA VAL A 47 1.46 -6.86 -2.97
C VAL A 47 -0.02 -7.06 -3.29
N ARG A 48 -0.39 -8.18 -3.91
CA ARG A 48 -1.80 -8.50 -4.19
C ARG A 48 -2.60 -8.60 -2.90
N GLU A 49 -2.08 -9.29 -1.88
CA GLU A 49 -2.73 -9.38 -0.57
C GLU A 49 -2.94 -8.01 0.07
N PHE A 50 -1.94 -7.11 0.01
CA PHE A 50 -2.07 -5.74 0.50
C PHE A 50 -3.18 -4.97 -0.21
N VAL A 51 -3.14 -4.94 -1.55
CA VAL A 51 -4.07 -4.16 -2.38
C VAL A 51 -5.49 -4.72 -2.24
N TYR A 52 -5.67 -6.04 -2.35
CA TYR A 52 -6.99 -6.66 -2.26
C TYR A 52 -7.55 -6.57 -0.84
N GLY A 53 -6.70 -6.64 0.18
CA GLY A 53 -7.11 -6.45 1.58
C GLY A 53 -7.67 -5.06 1.89
N ALA A 54 -7.30 -4.04 1.10
CA ALA A 54 -7.85 -2.69 1.21
C ALA A 54 -9.12 -2.46 0.39
N MET A 55 -9.42 -3.35 -0.57
CA MET A 55 -10.55 -3.24 -1.50
C MET A 55 -11.75 -4.09 -1.09
N SER A 56 -12.95 -3.56 -1.29
CA SER A 56 -14.21 -4.32 -1.38
C SER A 56 -14.25 -5.16 -2.66
N GLU A 57 -15.16 -6.16 -2.72
CA GLU A 57 -15.34 -6.98 -3.92
C GLU A 57 -15.59 -6.15 -5.19
N LYS A 58 -16.45 -5.13 -5.10
CA LYS A 58 -16.73 -4.23 -6.24
C LYS A 58 -15.47 -3.54 -6.75
N GLN A 59 -14.62 -3.05 -5.85
CA GLN A 59 -13.36 -2.37 -6.21
C GLN A 59 -12.34 -3.35 -6.81
N ARG A 60 -12.31 -4.61 -6.33
CA ARG A 60 -11.46 -5.65 -6.93
C ARG A 60 -11.87 -5.95 -8.36
N THR A 61 -13.17 -6.09 -8.62
CA THR A 61 -13.67 -6.30 -9.99
C THR A 61 -13.30 -5.12 -10.90
N GLU A 62 -13.51 -3.88 -10.46
CA GLU A 62 -13.12 -2.68 -11.21
C GLU A 62 -11.62 -2.67 -11.53
N PHE A 63 -10.78 -2.99 -10.53
CA PHE A 63 -9.33 -3.07 -10.71
C PHE A 63 -8.92 -4.19 -11.67
N GLU A 64 -9.56 -5.36 -11.63
CA GLU A 64 -9.28 -6.48 -12.54
C GLU A 64 -9.70 -6.17 -13.98
N ASP A 65 -10.82 -5.48 -14.18
CA ASP A 65 -11.34 -5.16 -15.51
C ASP A 65 -10.60 -3.99 -16.18
N THR A 66 -10.23 -2.98 -15.38
CA THR A 66 -9.68 -1.72 -15.90
C THR A 66 -8.19 -1.54 -15.63
N HIS A 67 -7.60 -2.42 -14.81
CA HIS A 67 -6.22 -2.35 -14.30
C HIS A 67 -5.93 -1.15 -13.38
N GLU A 68 -6.93 -0.36 -13.01
CA GLU A 68 -6.80 0.80 -12.11
C GLU A 68 -8.04 0.92 -11.21
N CYS A 69 -7.89 1.46 -10.00
CA CYS A 69 -9.03 1.75 -9.14
C CYS A 69 -8.65 2.80 -8.10
N ASN A 70 -9.47 3.84 -7.95
CA ASN A 70 -9.31 4.88 -6.94
C ASN A 70 -10.44 4.80 -5.91
N PHE A 71 -10.09 4.71 -4.64
CA PHE A 71 -11.07 4.59 -3.56
C PHE A 71 -10.56 5.16 -2.25
N ALA A 72 -11.50 5.36 -1.31
CA ALA A 72 -11.22 5.68 0.07
C ALA A 72 -11.63 4.52 0.97
N ILE A 73 -10.85 4.29 2.02
CA ILE A 73 -11.19 3.40 3.13
C ILE A 73 -11.65 4.25 4.32
N SER A 74 -12.74 3.85 4.96
CA SER A 74 -13.13 4.41 6.26
C SER A 74 -12.70 3.40 7.32
N ALA A 75 -12.01 3.88 8.35
CA ALA A 75 -11.72 3.13 9.58
C ALA A 75 -12.94 3.14 10.52
#